data_AF-A0A849C632-F1
#
_entry.id   AF-A0A849C632-F1
#
_cell.length_a   1.000
_cell.length_b   1.000
_cell.length_c   1.000
_cell.angle_alpha   90.00
_cell.angle_beta   90.00
_cell.angle_gamma   90.00
#
_symmetry.space_group_name_H-M   'P 1'
#
loop_
_entity.id
_entity.type
_entity.pdbx_description
1 polymer ?
#
loop_
_entity_poly.entity_id
_entity_poly.type
_entity_poly.pdbx_seq_one_letter_code
_entity_poly.pdbx_strand_id
1 'polypeptide(L)'
;MTTVPPAANDATSEPRRDVCSPELLRLLDDALAVADSGGAEQVGIEHIVLAMLLHTRNIPIPALLDIGLDPTIAFARLAEFARREMETRCLTT
;
A
#
# COMPACT_ATOMS: atom_id res chain seq x y z
N MET A 1 -0.45 1.79 -61.73
CA MET A 1 0.53 1.33 -60.72
C MET A 1 0.52 2.33 -59.59
N THR A 2 -0.22 2.05 -58.52
CA THR A 2 -0.43 2.98 -57.40
C THR A 2 0.55 2.62 -56.28
N THR A 3 1.44 3.54 -55.93
CA THR A 3 2.40 3.35 -54.84
C THR A 3 1.71 3.62 -53.49
N VAL A 4 1.63 2.59 -52.66
CA VAL A 4 1.24 2.68 -51.25
C VAL A 4 2.39 3.34 -50.48
N PRO A 5 2.17 4.39 -49.66
CA PRO A 5 3.21 4.93 -48.80
C PRO A 5 3.51 3.95 -47.65
N PRO A 6 4.77 3.86 -47.18
CA PRO A 6 5.13 2.94 -46.11
C PRO A 6 4.50 3.40 -44.80
N ALA A 7 3.85 2.47 -44.11
CA ALA A 7 3.41 2.65 -42.74
C ALA A 7 4.65 2.75 -41.83
N ALA A 8 5.17 3.96 -41.67
CA ALA A 8 6.09 4.28 -40.59
C ALA A 8 5.27 4.40 -39.31
N ASN A 9 4.94 3.26 -38.72
CA ASN A 9 4.42 3.19 -37.36
C ASN A 9 5.42 2.42 -36.50
N ASP A 10 6.63 2.94 -36.44
CA ASP A 10 7.65 2.50 -35.50
C ASP A 10 7.46 3.29 -34.20
N ALA A 11 6.32 3.06 -33.55
CA ALA A 11 6.11 3.50 -32.18
C ALA A 11 6.82 2.49 -31.27
N THR A 12 8.14 2.58 -31.22
CA THR A 12 8.97 2.05 -30.12
C THR A 12 8.60 2.83 -28.86
N SER A 13 7.43 2.52 -28.31
CA SER A 13 7.01 3.01 -27.01
C SER A 13 7.87 2.28 -26.00
N GLU A 14 8.92 2.94 -25.49
CA GLU A 14 9.60 2.46 -24.30
C GLU A 14 8.53 2.17 -23.22
N PRO A 15 8.63 1.04 -22.49
CA PRO A 15 7.69 0.75 -21.44
C PRO A 15 7.67 1.93 -20.47
N ARG A 16 6.49 2.51 -20.23
CA ARG A 16 6.35 3.54 -19.19
C ARG A 16 6.96 2.96 -17.92
N ARG A 17 8.00 3.62 -17.42
CA ARG A 17 8.49 3.32 -16.08
C ARG A 17 7.36 3.71 -15.15
N ASP A 18 6.67 2.72 -14.61
CA ASP A 18 5.62 2.94 -13.63
C ASP A 18 6.26 3.52 -12.37
N VAL A 19 6.25 4.85 -12.27
CA VAL A 19 6.74 5.57 -11.10
C VAL A 19 5.64 5.60 -10.06
N CYS A 20 5.99 5.30 -8.81
CA CYS A 20 5.06 5.43 -7.68
C CYS A 20 4.51 6.86 -7.61
N SER A 21 3.20 7.00 -7.39
CA SER A 21 2.62 8.33 -7.20
C SER A 21 3.12 8.95 -5.89
N PRO A 22 3.11 10.29 -5.75
CA PRO A 22 3.44 10.95 -4.50
C PRO A 22 2.59 10.46 -3.31
N GLU A 23 1.33 10.09 -3.56
CA GLU A 23 0.43 9.55 -2.55
C GLU A 23 0.85 8.16 -2.08
N LEU A 24 1.34 7.32 -3.01
CA LEU A 24 1.88 6.01 -2.67
C LEU A 24 3.18 6.13 -1.89
N LEU A 25 4.08 7.05 -2.28
CA LEU A 25 5.32 7.29 -1.53
C LEU A 25 5.03 7.75 -0.09
N ARG A 26 4.08 8.68 0.07
CA ARG A 26 3.65 9.12 1.41
C ARG A 26 3.04 7.98 2.23
N LEU A 27 2.23 7.12 1.61
CA LEU A 27 1.68 5.94 2.29
C LEU A 27 2.79 5.00 2.80
N LEU A 28 3.87 4.83 2.03
CA LEU A 28 5.00 3.99 2.44
C LEU A 28 5.80 4.64 3.59
N ASP A 29 5.95 5.96 3.59
CA ASP A 29 6.52 6.71 4.71
C ASP A 29 5.66 6.56 5.97
N ASP A 30 4.34 6.63 5.83
CA ASP A 30 3.42 6.45 6.95
C ASP A 30 3.45 5.00 7.48
N ALA A 31 3.61 4.00 6.61
CA ALA A 31 3.78 2.61 7.03
C ALA A 31 5.09 2.39 7.83
N LEU A 32 6.18 3.07 7.45
CA LEU A 32 7.42 3.09 8.24
C LEU A 32 7.19 3.69 9.63
N ALA A 33 6.48 4.82 9.71
CA ALA A 33 6.16 5.46 10.99
C ALA A 33 5.27 4.58 11.89
N VAL A 34 4.32 3.83 11.31
CA VAL A 34 3.49 2.88 12.05
C VAL A 34 4.34 1.73 12.61
N ALA A 35 5.26 1.17 11.80
CA ALA A 35 6.18 0.12 12.24
C ALA A 35 7.09 0.59 13.39
N ASP A 36 7.70 1.78 13.24
CA ASP A 36 8.56 2.39 14.26
C ASP A 36 7.81 2.65 15.58
N SER A 37 6.59 3.18 15.49
CA SER A 37 5.73 3.42 16.65
C SER A 37 5.34 2.13 17.38
N GLY A 38 5.28 1.01 16.66
CA GLY A 38 5.05 -0.33 17.21
C GLY A 38 6.30 -1.02 17.73
N GLY A 39 7.49 -0.44 17.51
CA GLY A 39 8.78 -1.03 17.82
C GLY A 39 9.20 -2.15 16.86
N ALA A 40 8.55 -2.26 15.69
CA ALA A 40 8.80 -3.34 14.74
C ALA A 40 10.14 -3.16 14.04
N GLU A 41 10.94 -4.22 13.98
CA GLU A 41 12.24 -4.21 13.29
C GLU A 41 12.12 -4.16 11.76
N GLN A 42 10.96 -4.56 11.22
CA GLN A 42 10.71 -4.65 9.78
C GLN A 42 9.28 -4.20 9.46
N VAL A 43 9.13 -3.53 8.32
CA VAL A 43 7.81 -3.16 7.78
C VAL A 43 7.16 -4.37 7.12
N GLY A 44 6.22 -4.99 7.82
CA GLY A 44 5.28 -5.98 7.27
C GLY A 44 4.08 -5.37 6.54
N ILE A 45 3.29 -6.22 5.87
CA ILE A 45 2.08 -5.86 5.12
C ILE A 45 1.04 -5.19 6.04
N GLU A 46 0.95 -5.65 7.28
CA GLU A 46 0.06 -5.12 8.31
C GLU A 46 0.28 -3.62 8.56
N HIS A 47 1.51 -3.13 8.51
CA HIS A 47 1.82 -1.71 8.67
C HIS A 47 1.36 -0.89 7.47
N ILE A 48 1.43 -1.46 6.26
CA ILE A 48 0.89 -0.83 5.04
C ILE A 48 -0.62 -0.72 5.14
N VAL A 49 -1.31 -1.79 5.57
CA VAL A 49 -2.77 -1.78 5.75
C VAL A 49 -3.18 -0.79 6.85
N LEU A 50 -2.44 -0.70 7.95
CA LEU A 50 -2.67 0.28 9.01
C LEU A 50 -2.52 1.72 8.50
N ALA A 51 -1.44 2.02 7.78
CA ALA A 51 -1.24 3.34 7.17
C ALA A 51 -2.34 3.69 6.17
N MET A 52 -2.77 2.70 5.38
CA MET A 52 -3.90 2.79 4.46
C MET A 52 -5.18 3.26 5.16
N LEU A 53 -5.50 2.70 6.33
CA LEU A 53 -6.68 3.08 7.13
C LEU A 53 -6.60 4.50 7.71
N LEU A 54 -5.40 5.08 7.82
CA LEU A 54 -5.23 6.49 8.24
C LEU A 54 -5.56 7.48 7.12
N HIS A 55 -5.57 7.04 5.85
CA HIS A 55 -5.87 7.89 4.70
C HIS A 55 -7.31 7.77 4.22
N THR A 56 -8.24 8.43 4.91
CA THR A 56 -9.68 8.45 4.58
C THR A 56 -10.03 9.03 3.20
N ARG A 57 -9.07 9.72 2.55
CA ARG A 57 -9.20 10.22 1.16
C ARG A 57 -8.79 9.21 0.10
N ASN A 58 -7.92 8.27 0.45
CA ASN A 58 -7.37 7.29 -0.49
C ASN A 58 -8.10 5.95 -0.40
N ILE A 59 -8.77 5.70 0.73
CA ILE A 59 -9.61 4.55 0.96
C ILE A 59 -11.06 5.00 1.09
N PRO A 60 -11.99 4.43 0.33
CA PRO A 60 -13.39 4.80 0.39
C PRO A 60 -14.01 4.27 1.69
N ILE A 61 -13.82 4.99 2.79
CA ILE A 61 -14.33 4.65 4.12
C ILE A 61 -15.83 4.32 4.10
N PRO A 62 -16.70 5.08 3.39
CA PRO A 62 -18.11 4.70 3.27
C PRO A 62 -18.32 3.32 2.68
N ALA A 63 -17.57 2.95 1.63
CA ALA A 63 -17.67 1.63 1.01
C ALA A 63 -17.16 0.51 1.92
N LEU A 64 -16.17 0.79 2.78
CA LEU A 64 -15.73 -0.17 3.81
C LEU A 64 -16.83 -0.39 4.87
N LEU A 65 -17.46 0.69 5.32
CA LEU A 65 -18.57 0.59 6.27
C LEU A 65 -19.77 -0.14 5.67
N ASP A 66 -20.06 0.07 4.38
CA ASP A 66 -21.16 -0.60 3.66
C ASP A 66 -20.98 -2.13 3.62
N ILE A 67 -19.75 -2.63 3.65
CA ILE A 67 -19.44 -4.07 3.74
C ILE A 67 -19.24 -4.56 5.19
N GLY A 68 -19.53 -3.70 6.18
CA GLY A 68 -19.40 -4.02 7.60
C GLY A 68 -17.98 -3.95 8.16
N LEU A 69 -17.03 -3.36 7.41
CA LEU A 69 -15.66 -3.15 7.86
C LEU A 69 -15.50 -1.74 8.43
N ASP A 70 -15.61 -1.62 9.75
CA ASP A 70 -15.27 -0.39 10.47
C ASP A 70 -13.75 -0.18 10.49
N PRO A 71 -13.22 0.92 9.89
CA PRO A 71 -11.78 1.18 9.82
C PRO A 71 -11.10 1.33 11.19
N THR A 72 -11.80 1.90 12.18
CA THR A 72 -11.28 2.07 13.54
C THR A 72 -11.16 0.71 14.23
N ILE A 73 -12.16 -0.15 14.08
CA ILE A 73 -12.11 -1.52 14.61
C ILE A 73 -11.02 -2.33 13.89
N ALA A 74 -10.96 -2.24 12.56
CA ALA A 74 -9.94 -2.93 11.75
C ALA A 74 -8.52 -2.51 12.17
N PHE A 75 -8.29 -1.21 12.36
CA PHE A 75 -7.02 -0.68 12.84
C PHE A 75 -6.65 -1.26 14.21
N ALA A 76 -7.57 -1.20 15.19
CA ALA A 76 -7.31 -1.71 16.53
C ALA A 76 -6.96 -3.21 16.53
N ARG A 77 -7.65 -4.01 15.70
CA ARG A 77 -7.39 -5.45 15.56
C ARG A 77 -6.05 -5.74 14.89
N LEU A 78 -5.69 -4.99 13.85
CA LEU A 78 -4.43 -5.15 13.13
C LEU A 78 -3.24 -4.69 13.96
N ALA A 79 -3.37 -3.61 14.73
CA ALA A 79 -2.33 -3.17 15.67
C ALA A 79 -2.07 -4.23 16.75
N GLU A 80 -3.12 -4.86 17.28
CA GLU A 80 -3.01 -5.98 18.21
C GLU A 80 -2.30 -7.19 17.58
N PHE A 81 -2.64 -7.52 16.33
CA PHE A 81 -1.99 -8.60 15.59
C PHE A 81 -0.48 -8.33 15.37
N ALA A 82 -0.13 -7.12 14.90
CA ALA A 82 1.25 -6.72 14.65
C ALA A 82 2.11 -6.84 15.92
N ARG A 83 1.58 -6.39 17.06
CA ARG A 83 2.27 -6.50 18.35
C ARG A 83 2.52 -7.96 18.77
N ARG A 84 1.56 -8.85 18.56
CA ARG A 84 1.70 -10.29 18.89
C ARG A 84 2.71 -11.00 17.99
N GLU A 85 2.72 -10.68 16.70
CA GLU A 85 3.70 -11.23 15.76
C GLU A 85 5.13 -10.91 16.20
N MET A 86 5.38 -9.69 16.68
CA MET A 86 6.69 -9.32 17.24
C MET A 86 7.05 -10.12 18.49
N GLU A 87 6.13 -10.24 19.45
CA GLU A 87 6.35 -11.02 20.69
C GLU A 87 6.68 -12.48 20.37
N THR A 88 6.04 -13.05 19.36
CA THR A 88 6.23 -14.46 18.98
C THR A 88 7.58 -14.69 18.30
N ARG A 89 8.05 -13.73 17.47
CA ARG A 89 9.37 -13.83 16.81
C ARG A 89 10.53 -13.66 17.79
N CYS A 90 10.37 -12.84 18.83
CA CYS A 90 11.38 -12.64 19.88
C CYS A 90 11.60 -13.89 20.76
N LEU A 91 10.58 -14.75 20.91
CA LEU A 91 10.70 -16.02 21.65
C LEU A 91 11.39 -17.14 20.87
N THR A 92 11.63 -16.94 19.58
CA THR A 92 12.21 -17.95 18.67
C THR A 92 13.65 -17.67 18.24
N THR A 93 14.25 -16.57 18.73
CA THR A 93 15.65 -16.16 18.50
C THR A 93 16.46 -16.24 19.77
#